data_AF-A0A959MM02-F1
#
_entry.id   AF-A0A959MM02-F1
#
_cell.length_a   1.000
_cell.length_b   1.000
_cell.length_c   1.000
_cell.angle_alpha   90.00
_cell.angle_beta   90.00
_cell.angle_gamma   90.00
#
_symmetry.space_group_name_H-M   'P 1'
#
loop_
_entity.id
_entity.type
_entity.pdbx_description
1 polymer ?
#
loop_
_entity_poly.entity_id
_entity_poly.type
_entity_poly.pdbx_seq_one_letter_code
_entity_poly.pdbx_strand_id
1 'polypeptide(L)' 'MLQDGIFENIDDARTEIFEYIEMYYNTHRIHSSLNYQSPDTYEKKYYYCLTQENFVSV' A
#
# COMPACT_ATOMS: atom_id res chain seq x y z
N MET A 1 8.06 -12.04 8.12
CA MET A 1 7.55 -11.80 9.48
C MET A 1 8.56 -12.40 10.40
N LEU A 2 9.38 -11.55 11.01
CA LEU A 2 10.36 -12.00 11.97
C LEU A 2 9.61 -12.64 13.16
N GLN A 3 10.09 -13.81 13.57
CA GLN A 3 9.86 -14.38 14.91
C GLN A 3 8.45 -14.88 15.24
N ASP A 4 7.92 -15.86 14.50
CA ASP A 4 6.77 -16.70 14.89
C ASP A 4 5.50 -15.97 15.42
N GLY A 5 5.37 -14.66 15.15
CA GLY A 5 4.29 -13.82 15.69
C GLY A 5 4.46 -13.39 17.15
N ILE A 6 5.66 -13.46 17.72
CA ILE A 6 5.97 -13.03 19.08
C ILE A 6 6.77 -11.72 19.02
N PHE A 7 6.19 -10.66 19.55
CA PHE A 7 6.84 -9.35 19.68
C PHE A 7 7.44 -9.18 21.08
N GLU A 8 8.61 -8.56 21.16
CA GLU A 8 9.28 -8.33 22.45
C GLU A 8 8.55 -7.27 23.29
N ASN A 9 7.97 -6.27 22.62
CA ASN A 9 7.22 -5.19 23.23
C ASN A 9 6.27 -4.53 22.21
N ILE A 10 5.50 -3.53 22.64
CA ILE A 10 4.52 -2.87 21.77
C ILE A 10 5.17 -2.06 20.64
N ASP A 11 6.35 -1.50 20.84
CA ASP A 11 7.03 -0.68 19.83
C ASP A 11 7.60 -1.54 18.70
N ASP A 12 8.07 -2.75 19.05
CA ASP A 12 8.45 -3.79 18.10
C ASP A 12 7.26 -4.20 17.22
N ALA A 13 6.12 -4.52 17.84
CA ALA A 13 4.89 -4.84 17.10
C ALA A 13 4.43 -3.71 16.16
N ARG A 14 4.57 -2.45 16.59
CA ARG A 14 4.21 -1.29 15.77
C ARG A 14 5.14 -1.13 14.58
N THR A 15 6.44 -1.36 14.78
CA THR A 15 7.45 -1.33 13.71
C THR A 15 7.15 -2.40 12.67
N GLU A 16 6.95 -3.64 13.09
CA GLU A 16 6.65 -4.76 12.18
C GLU A 16 5.33 -4.53 11.42
N ILE A 17 4.27 -4.01 12.06
CA ILE A 17 3.02 -3.66 11.38
C ILE A 17 3.26 -2.56 10.34
N PHE A 18 4.01 -1.52 10.69
CA PHE A 18 4.32 -0.42 9.78
C PHE A 18 5.12 -0.93 8.57
N GLU A 19 6.18 -1.71 8.80
CA GLU A 19 6.97 -2.31 7.74
C GLU A 19 6.14 -3.22 6.84
N TYR A 20 5.28 -4.05 7.42
CA TYR A 20 4.37 -4.88 6.64
C TYR A 20 3.44 -4.04 5.74
N ILE A 21 2.87 -2.95 6.29
CA ILE A 21 1.96 -2.08 5.53
C ILE A 21 2.71 -1.38 4.38
N GLU A 22 3.83 -0.74 4.66
CA GLU A 22 4.54 0.09 3.70
C GLU A 22 5.35 -0.73 2.69
N MET A 23 6.10 -1.72 3.17
CA MET A 23 7.04 -2.46 2.32
C MET A 23 6.38 -3.61 1.56
N TYR A 24 5.25 -4.14 2.03
CA TYR A 24 4.59 -5.26 1.37
C TYR A 24 3.13 -4.99 1.01
N TYR A 25 2.28 -4.57 1.94
CA TYR A 25 0.85 -4.46 1.69
C TYR A 25 0.54 -3.41 0.61
N ASN A 26 1.01 -2.18 0.79
CA ASN A 26 0.72 -1.08 -0.12
C ASN A 26 1.40 -1.28 -1.48
N THR A 27 2.64 -1.77 -1.48
CA THR A 27 3.50 -1.84 -2.66
C THR A 27 3.36 -3.13 -3.46
N HIS A 28 3.21 -4.29 -2.80
CA HIS A 28 3.30 -5.61 -3.43
C HIS A 28 2.01 -6.44 -3.36
N ARG A 29 1.15 -6.26 -2.35
CA ARG A 29 -0.04 -7.12 -2.17
C ARG A 29 -1.07 -6.87 -3.27
N ILE A 30 -1.38 -7.91 -4.02
CA ILE A 30 -2.34 -7.84 -5.13
C ILE A 30 -3.77 -8.16 -4.66
N HIS A 31 -4.73 -7.35 -5.11
CA HIS A 31 -6.15 -7.53 -4.81
C HIS A 31 -6.99 -7.79 -6.09
N SER A 32 -7.83 -8.83 -6.08
CA SER A 32 -8.74 -9.13 -7.20
C SER A 32 -9.76 -8.01 -7.44
N SER A 33 -10.24 -7.37 -6.37
CA SER A 33 -11.13 -6.20 -6.43
C SER A 33 -10.46 -4.96 -7.03
N LEU A 34 -9.12 -4.90 -7.05
CA LEU A 34 -8.34 -3.83 -7.68
C LEU A 34 -7.82 -4.23 -9.07
N ASN A 35 -8.50 -5.20 -9.71
CA ASN A 35 -8.10 -5.76 -11.00
C ASN A 35 -6.65 -6.28 -10.98
N TYR A 36 -6.31 -7.01 -9.91
CA TYR A 36 -4.99 -7.59 -9.67
C TYR A 36 -3.85 -6.56 -9.60
N GLN A 37 -4.09 -5.44 -8.91
CA GLN A 37 -3.08 -4.42 -8.63
C GLN A 37 -2.83 -4.27 -7.13
N SER A 38 -1.68 -3.71 -6.78
CA SER A 38 -1.41 -3.25 -5.43
C SER A 38 -2.15 -1.94 -5.11
N PRO A 39 -2.47 -1.68 -3.83
CA PRO A 39 -3.12 -0.43 -3.42
C PRO A 39 -2.40 0.82 -3.93
N ASP A 40 -1.07 0.89 -3.79
CA ASP A 40 -0.26 2.03 -4.25
C ASP A 40 -0.36 2.22 -5.77
N THR A 41 -0.31 1.14 -6.54
CA THR A 41 -0.46 1.22 -8.01
C THR A 41 -1.84 1.72 -8.41
N TYR A 42 -2.88 1.24 -7.72
CA TYR A 42 -4.26 1.63 -7.98
C TYR A 42 -4.46 3.13 -7.70
N GLU A 43 -4.01 3.62 -6.54
CA GLU A 43 -4.11 5.04 -6.17
C GLU A 43 -3.31 5.93 -7.12
N LYS A 44 -2.09 5.55 -7.50
CA LYS A 44 -1.28 6.29 -8.49
C LYS A 44 -2.00 6.45 -9.82
N LYS A 45 -2.66 5.40 -10.32
CA LYS A 45 -3.45 5.49 -11.56
C LYS A 45 -4.65 6.42 -11.38
N TYR A 46 -5.36 6.31 -10.26
CA TYR A 46 -6.49 7.19 -9.96
C TYR A 46 -6.06 8.67 -9.96
N TYR A 47 -4.99 9.03 -9.25
CA TYR A 47 -4.47 10.40 -9.21
C TYR A 47 -3.91 10.86 -10.56
N TYR A 48 -3.25 9.98 -11.31
CA TYR A 48 -2.82 10.30 -12.68
C TYR A 48 -4.01 10.67 -13.56
N CYS A 49 -5.09 9.88 -13.56
CA CYS A 49 -6.30 10.21 -14.33
C CYS A 49 -6.90 11.56 -13.92
N LEU A 50 -7.08 11.80 -12.61
CA LEU A 50 -7.62 13.08 -12.11
C LEU A 50 -6.77 14.29 -12.52
N THR A 51 -5.45 14.17 -12.52
CA THR A 51 -4.56 15.29 -12.90
C THR A 51 -4.57 15.55 -14.40
N GLN A 52 -4.71 14.52 -15.23
CA GLN A 52 -4.86 14.67 -16.69
C GLN A 52 -6.21 15.27 -17.07
N GLU A 53 -7.31 14.88 -16.43
CA GLU A 53 -8.64 15.47 -16.67
C GLU A 53 -8.67 16.96 -16.34
N ASN A 54 -7.99 17.39 -15.27
CA ASN A 54 -7.87 18.80 -14.92
C ASN A 54 -7.00 19.60 -15.90
N PHE A 55 -6.08 18.97 -16.65
CA PHE A 55 -5.25 19.65 -17.65
C PHE A 55 -5.96 19.79 -19.01
N VAL A 56 -6.87 18.88 -19.36
CA VAL A 56 -7.63 18.94 -20.62
C VAL A 56 -8.84 19.90 -20.53
N SER A 57 -9.23 20.27 -19.30
CA SER A 57 -10.39 21.11 -19.02
C SER A 57 -10.07 22.61 -18.85
N VAL A 58 -8.82 23.03 -19.07
CA VAL A 58 -8.34 24.43 -18.99
C VAL A 58 -7.97 25.03 -20.35
#